data_AF-A0A329EA23-F1
#
_entry.id   AF-A0A329EA23-F1
#
_cell.length_a   1.000
_cell.length_b   1.000
_cell.length_c   1.000
_cell.angle_alpha   90.00
_cell.angle_beta   90.00
_cell.angle_gamma   90.00
#
_symmetry.space_group_name_H-M   'P 1'
#
loop_
_entity.id
_entity.type
_entity.pdbx_description
1 polymer ?
#
loop_
_entity_poly.entity_id
_entity_poly.type
_entity_poly.pdbx_seq_one_letter_code
_entity_poly.pdbx_strand_id
1 'polypeptide(L)'
;MKAYQREFIEFALEKQVLKFGEFTLKSGRKSPYFFNAGLFNTGRDLARLGRFYAAALVDSGIDYDVLFGPAYKGIPIATTTAVALADHHDVDTPYCFNRKEAKDHGEGGNLVGSALEGRIMLVDDVITAGTAIRESMEIIKANGADLAGVLVAIDRQEKGKGELSAIQEVERDFGCAVVSIVSLTDLVTYLEEKGTNKEHLDAVKAYRAEYGINA
;
A
#
# COMPACT_ATOMS: atom_id res chain seq x y z
N MET A 1 -12.39 -13.11 -3.17
CA MET A 1 -12.18 -11.72 -2.72
C MET A 1 -13.35 -11.27 -1.85
N LYS A 2 -13.10 -10.36 -0.90
CA LYS A 2 -14.10 -9.70 -0.06
C LYS A 2 -14.75 -8.54 -0.83
N ALA A 3 -15.89 -8.03 -0.33
CA ALA A 3 -16.63 -6.96 -0.99
C ALA A 3 -15.79 -5.68 -1.20
N TYR A 4 -15.09 -5.22 -0.14
CA TYR A 4 -14.26 -4.02 -0.22
C TYR A 4 -13.12 -4.14 -1.24
N GLN A 5 -12.61 -5.36 -1.47
CA GLN A 5 -11.56 -5.63 -2.45
C GLN A 5 -12.09 -5.46 -3.89
N ARG A 6 -13.28 -6.01 -4.16
CA ARG A 6 -13.96 -5.83 -5.45
C ARG A 6 -14.26 -4.35 -5.71
N GLU A 7 -14.84 -3.68 -4.72
CA GLU A 7 -15.18 -2.26 -4.81
C GLU A 7 -13.94 -1.39 -4.99
N PHE A 8 -12.80 -1.76 -4.39
CA PHE A 8 -11.54 -1.06 -4.59
C PHE A 8 -11.02 -1.22 -6.03
N ILE A 9 -11.12 -2.41 -6.64
CA ILE A 9 -10.74 -2.62 -8.04
C ILE A 9 -11.64 -1.79 -8.96
N GLU A 10 -12.96 -1.82 -8.74
CA GLU A 10 -13.92 -1.02 -9.52
C GLU A 10 -13.64 0.49 -9.38
N PHE A 11 -13.36 0.95 -8.17
CA PHE A 11 -12.96 2.33 -7.89
C PHE A 11 -11.65 2.71 -8.59
N ALA A 12 -10.64 1.86 -8.54
CA ALA A 12 -9.35 2.12 -9.19
C ALA A 12 -9.49 2.18 -10.72
N LEU A 13 -10.36 1.35 -11.32
CA LEU A 13 -10.69 1.41 -12.74
C LEU A 13 -11.46 2.68 -13.10
N GLU A 14 -12.49 3.03 -12.31
CA GLU A 14 -13.30 4.25 -12.47
C GLU A 14 -12.41 5.50 -12.50
N LYS A 15 -11.43 5.58 -11.61
CA LYS A 15 -10.48 6.71 -11.49
C LYS A 15 -9.26 6.59 -12.40
N GLN A 16 -9.21 5.54 -13.22
CA GLN A 16 -8.05 5.22 -14.06
C GLN A 16 -6.73 5.12 -13.29
N VAL A 17 -6.80 4.84 -11.99
CA VAL A 17 -5.65 4.49 -11.15
C VAL A 17 -5.10 3.15 -11.59
N LEU A 18 -6.01 2.20 -11.88
CA LEU A 18 -5.70 0.94 -12.54
C LEU A 18 -6.03 1.06 -14.03
N LYS A 19 -5.04 0.82 -14.88
CA LYS A 19 -5.17 0.82 -16.34
C LYS A 19 -4.66 -0.48 -16.94
N PHE A 20 -5.27 -0.90 -18.04
CA PHE A 20 -4.78 -1.97 -18.90
C PHE A 20 -4.21 -1.38 -20.19
N GLY A 21 -3.20 -2.04 -20.76
CA GLY A 21 -2.43 -1.57 -21.91
C GLY A 21 -0.96 -1.93 -21.77
N GLU A 22 -0.10 -1.34 -22.60
CA GLU A 22 1.34 -1.62 -22.55
C GLU A 22 2.09 -0.56 -21.75
N PHE A 23 2.67 -0.98 -20.62
CA PHE A 23 3.43 -0.10 -19.72
C PHE A 23 4.86 -0.58 -19.54
N THR A 24 5.80 0.35 -19.42
CA THR A 24 7.19 0.04 -19.04
C THR A 24 7.38 0.38 -17.57
N LEU A 25 7.64 -0.64 -16.74
CA LEU A 25 7.86 -0.46 -15.30
C LEU A 25 9.26 0.11 -15.02
N LYS A 26 9.50 0.58 -13.79
CA LYS A 26 10.83 1.01 -13.34
C LYS A 26 11.91 -0.09 -13.49
N SER A 27 11.50 -1.36 -13.48
CA SER A 27 12.37 -2.52 -13.73
C SER A 27 12.73 -2.71 -15.21
N GLY A 28 12.12 -1.97 -16.13
CA GLY A 28 12.23 -2.15 -17.59
C GLY A 28 11.24 -3.16 -18.17
N ARG A 29 10.52 -3.93 -17.33
CA ARG A 29 9.53 -4.92 -17.78
C ARG A 29 8.35 -4.29 -18.50
N LYS A 30 7.82 -5.00 -19.51
CA LYS A 30 6.56 -4.67 -20.17
C LYS A 30 5.41 -5.30 -19.39
N SER A 31 4.54 -4.46 -18.83
CA SER A 31 3.41 -4.86 -18.00
C SER A 31 2.09 -4.60 -18.74
N PRO A 32 1.14 -5.53 -18.74
CA PRO A 32 -0.18 -5.37 -19.37
C PRO A 32 -1.14 -4.52 -18.52
N TYR A 33 -0.70 -4.13 -17.33
CA TYR A 33 -1.45 -3.28 -16.41
C TYR A 33 -0.52 -2.31 -15.68
N PHE A 34 -1.07 -1.19 -15.23
CA PHE A 34 -0.36 -0.21 -14.42
C PHE A 34 -1.25 0.33 -13.32
N PHE A 35 -0.65 0.53 -12.14
CA PHE A 35 -1.33 1.07 -10.97
C PHE A 35 -0.62 2.34 -10.53
N ASN A 36 -1.35 3.46 -10.49
CA ASN A 36 -0.84 4.76 -10.06
C ASN A 36 -1.79 5.42 -9.06
N ALA A 37 -1.54 5.19 -7.77
CA ALA A 37 -2.32 5.78 -6.68
C ALA A 37 -2.36 7.31 -6.70
N GLY A 38 -1.40 7.99 -7.35
CA GLY A 38 -1.38 9.44 -7.48
C GLY A 38 -2.56 10.03 -8.27
N LEU A 39 -3.37 9.18 -8.94
CA LEU A 39 -4.62 9.61 -9.59
C LEU A 39 -5.82 9.62 -8.63
N PHE A 40 -5.69 9.13 -7.38
CA PHE A 40 -6.65 9.43 -6.31
C PHE A 40 -6.37 10.84 -5.76
N ASN A 41 -6.81 11.86 -6.50
CA ASN A 41 -6.38 13.25 -6.30
C ASN A 41 -7.51 14.24 -6.02
N THR A 42 -8.73 13.76 -5.78
CA THR A 42 -9.84 14.58 -5.29
C THR A 42 -10.22 14.20 -3.86
N GLY A 43 -10.93 15.10 -3.15
CA GLY A 43 -11.38 14.83 -1.78
C GLY A 43 -12.27 13.59 -1.66
N ARG A 44 -13.11 13.31 -2.66
CA ARG A 44 -13.92 12.08 -2.69
C ARG A 44 -13.06 10.84 -2.89
N ASP A 45 -11.99 10.95 -3.68
CA ASP A 45 -11.10 9.83 -3.92
C ASP A 45 -10.31 9.49 -2.66
N LEU A 46 -9.77 10.50 -1.96
CA LEU A 46 -9.10 10.31 -0.68
C LEU A 46 -10.04 9.69 0.36
N ALA A 47 -11.27 10.21 0.50
CA ALA A 47 -12.24 9.67 1.44
C ALA A 47 -12.57 8.18 1.19
N ARG A 48 -12.72 7.78 -0.09
CA ARG A 48 -12.90 6.36 -0.44
C ARG A 48 -11.63 5.55 -0.19
N LEU A 49 -10.46 6.08 -0.57
CA LEU A 49 -9.17 5.43 -0.37
C LEU A 49 -8.94 5.10 1.11
N GLY A 50 -9.14 6.07 2.01
CA GLY A 50 -9.00 5.86 3.44
C GLY A 50 -9.90 4.76 3.98
N ARG A 51 -11.15 4.67 3.51
CA ARG A 51 -12.06 3.58 3.89
C ARG A 51 -11.57 2.21 3.43
N PHE A 52 -10.97 2.11 2.25
CA PHE A 52 -10.42 0.84 1.78
C PHE A 52 -9.17 0.41 2.55
N TYR A 53 -8.29 1.35 2.91
CA TYR A 53 -7.16 1.08 3.80
C TYR A 53 -7.63 0.67 5.19
N ALA A 54 -8.58 1.42 5.79
CA ALA A 54 -9.15 1.10 7.09
C ALA A 54 -9.82 -0.28 7.10
N ALA A 55 -10.61 -0.61 6.07
CA ALA A 55 -11.23 -1.91 5.93
C ALA A 55 -10.20 -3.04 5.86
N ALA A 56 -9.15 -2.90 5.04
CA ALA A 56 -8.10 -3.90 4.94
C ALA A 56 -7.30 -4.05 6.25
N LEU A 57 -7.05 -2.93 6.95
CA LEU A 57 -6.35 -2.94 8.23
C LEU A 57 -7.14 -3.67 9.31
N VAL A 58 -8.43 -3.33 9.47
CA VAL A 58 -9.33 -4.00 10.44
C VAL A 58 -9.49 -5.48 10.09
N ASP A 59 -9.63 -5.79 8.81
CA ASP A 59 -9.75 -7.16 8.32
C ASP A 59 -8.50 -8.03 8.57
N SER A 60 -7.32 -7.40 8.60
CA SER A 60 -6.06 -8.11 8.88
C SER A 60 -5.94 -8.59 10.33
N GLY A 61 -6.64 -7.93 11.27
CA GLY A 61 -6.52 -8.21 12.70
C GLY A 61 -5.14 -7.94 13.30
N ILE A 62 -4.27 -7.20 12.60
CA ILE A 62 -2.96 -6.80 13.13
C ILE A 62 -3.16 -5.70 14.17
N ASP A 63 -2.69 -5.94 15.38
CA ASP A 63 -2.64 -4.92 16.41
C ASP A 63 -1.49 -3.93 16.16
N TYR A 64 -1.77 -2.64 16.35
CA TYR A 64 -0.81 -1.54 16.22
C TYR A 64 -1.20 -0.40 17.17
N ASP A 65 -0.25 0.49 17.44
CA ASP A 65 -0.39 1.60 18.37
C ASP A 65 -0.34 2.97 17.65
N VAL A 66 0.38 3.07 16.52
CA VAL A 66 0.47 4.31 15.71
C VAL A 66 0.45 3.99 14.22
N LEU A 67 -0.30 4.79 13.46
CA LEU A 67 -0.28 4.75 12.00
C LEU A 67 0.81 5.68 11.45
N PHE A 68 1.76 5.15 10.68
CA PHE A 68 2.87 5.93 10.12
C PHE A 68 2.83 6.02 8.59
N GLY A 69 2.87 7.23 8.06
CA GLY A 69 2.89 7.49 6.61
C GLY A 69 4.21 8.10 6.14
N PRO A 70 5.06 7.40 5.36
CA PRO A 70 6.30 7.98 4.88
C PRO A 70 6.10 9.14 3.90
N ALA A 71 6.95 10.16 4.01
CA ALA A 71 6.94 11.29 3.09
C ALA A 71 7.30 10.88 1.65
N TYR A 72 6.57 11.30 0.63
CA TYR A 72 5.39 12.19 0.67
C TYR A 72 4.05 11.48 0.53
N LYS A 73 4.03 10.31 -0.15
CA LYS A 73 2.79 9.65 -0.54
C LYS A 73 2.03 9.02 0.62
N GLY A 74 2.76 8.53 1.63
CA GLY A 74 2.17 7.97 2.83
C GLY A 74 1.46 9.02 3.69
N ILE A 75 1.80 10.31 3.57
CA ILE A 75 1.18 11.38 4.37
C ILE A 75 -0.34 11.45 4.15
N PRO A 76 -0.86 11.71 2.92
CA PRO A 76 -2.30 11.75 2.71
C PRO A 76 -2.97 10.40 2.99
N ILE A 77 -2.28 9.28 2.75
CA ILE A 77 -2.80 7.93 3.00
C ILE A 77 -3.00 7.70 4.51
N ALA A 78 -2.00 7.98 5.34
CA ALA A 78 -2.09 7.88 6.80
C ALA A 78 -3.20 8.80 7.34
N THR A 79 -3.23 10.05 6.89
CA THR A 79 -4.27 11.00 7.29
C THR A 79 -5.67 10.48 7.00
N THR A 80 -5.95 10.07 5.75
CA THR A 80 -7.31 9.63 5.40
C THR A 80 -7.67 8.26 5.96
N THR A 81 -6.69 7.40 6.24
CA THR A 81 -6.90 6.09 6.87
C THR A 81 -7.23 6.27 8.34
N ALA A 82 -6.50 7.13 9.07
CA ALA A 82 -6.79 7.45 10.47
C ALA A 82 -8.20 8.05 10.64
N VAL A 83 -8.59 8.99 9.75
CA VAL A 83 -9.96 9.53 9.73
C VAL A 83 -11.00 8.44 9.48
N ALA A 84 -10.75 7.54 8.53
CA ALA A 84 -11.70 6.47 8.21
C ALA A 84 -11.83 5.43 9.33
N LEU A 85 -10.74 5.13 10.06
CA LEU A 85 -10.77 4.27 11.25
C LEU A 85 -11.67 4.85 12.34
N ALA A 86 -11.55 6.15 12.62
CA ALA A 86 -12.40 6.82 13.59
C ALA A 86 -13.87 6.83 13.14
N ASP A 87 -14.15 7.32 11.93
CA ASP A 87 -15.52 7.54 11.43
C ASP A 87 -16.31 6.24 11.15
N HIS A 88 -15.62 5.17 10.75
CA HIS A 88 -16.28 3.95 10.26
C HIS A 88 -16.01 2.70 11.09
N HIS A 89 -15.04 2.73 12.00
CA HIS A 89 -14.65 1.57 12.79
C HIS A 89 -14.58 1.85 14.30
N ASP A 90 -14.86 3.08 14.76
CA ASP A 90 -14.76 3.48 16.18
C ASP A 90 -13.35 3.25 16.75
N VAL A 91 -12.33 3.46 15.92
CA VAL A 91 -10.91 3.32 16.28
C VAL A 91 -10.23 4.69 16.17
N ASP A 92 -10.00 5.33 17.30
CA ASP A 92 -9.24 6.58 17.40
C ASP A 92 -7.73 6.30 17.51
N THR A 93 -7.04 6.24 16.36
CA THR A 93 -5.61 5.92 16.30
C THR A 93 -4.73 7.17 16.24
N PRO A 94 -3.62 7.21 17.00
CA PRO A 94 -2.52 8.13 16.74
C PRO A 94 -2.01 7.99 15.28
N TYR A 95 -1.58 9.11 14.69
CA TYR A 95 -0.92 9.12 13.39
C TYR A 95 0.38 9.92 13.42
N CYS A 96 1.36 9.51 12.62
CA CYS A 96 2.66 10.14 12.51
C CYS A 96 3.16 10.10 11.05
N PHE A 97 3.95 11.09 10.65
CA PHE A 97 4.70 11.05 9.39
C PHE A 97 6.03 11.78 9.53
N ASN A 98 6.99 11.43 8.68
CA ASN A 98 8.29 12.10 8.69
C ASN A 98 8.36 13.31 7.73
N ARG A 99 9.34 14.17 7.95
CA ARG A 99 9.85 15.16 7.00
C ARG A 99 11.12 14.62 6.37
N LYS A 100 11.41 15.02 5.13
CA LYS A 100 12.69 14.69 4.47
C LYS A 100 13.88 15.46 5.07
N GLU A 101 13.62 16.65 5.61
CA GLU A 101 14.62 17.49 6.27
C GLU A 101 14.12 17.84 7.68
N ALA A 102 15.04 17.80 8.66
CA ALA A 102 14.74 18.24 10.01
C ALA A 102 14.49 19.76 10.03
N LYS A 103 13.61 20.22 10.92
CA LYS A 103 13.50 21.66 11.17
C LYS A 103 14.51 22.10 12.22
N ASP A 104 15.19 23.20 11.94
CA ASP A 104 16.13 23.85 12.86
C ASP A 104 15.42 24.76 13.90
N HIS A 105 14.09 24.88 13.86
CA HIS A 105 13.30 25.80 14.70
C HIS A 105 11.92 25.21 15.08
N GLY A 106 11.34 25.65 16.20
CA GLY A 106 10.04 25.16 16.72
C GLY A 106 10.20 23.89 17.57
N GLU A 107 9.24 22.96 17.52
CA GLU A 107 9.33 21.63 18.17
C GLU A 107 10.48 20.75 17.62
N GLY A 108 11.18 21.22 16.57
CA GLY A 108 12.36 20.55 16.01
C GLY A 108 12.04 19.20 15.36
N GLY A 109 13.10 18.45 15.06
CA GLY A 109 12.99 17.07 14.60
C GLY A 109 12.47 16.88 13.17
N ASN A 110 12.26 15.61 12.83
CA ASN A 110 11.84 15.16 11.51
C ASN A 110 10.49 14.42 11.53
N LEU A 111 9.72 14.48 12.62
CA LEU A 111 8.41 13.86 12.75
C LEU A 111 7.30 14.90 12.90
N VAL A 112 6.08 14.55 12.49
CA VAL A 112 4.87 15.35 12.63
C VAL A 112 3.72 14.43 13.02
N GLY A 113 2.89 14.86 13.97
CA GLY A 113 1.81 14.07 14.54
C GLY A 113 2.19 13.56 15.93
N SER A 114 1.68 12.39 16.30
CA SER A 114 1.97 11.74 17.57
C SER A 114 3.42 11.26 17.67
N ALA A 115 3.89 11.02 18.89
CA ALA A 115 5.17 10.34 19.14
C ALA A 115 5.17 8.97 18.45
N LEU A 116 6.32 8.59 17.88
CA LEU A 116 6.48 7.32 17.18
C LEU A 116 6.94 6.26 18.18
N GLU A 117 6.00 5.73 18.96
CA GLU A 117 6.25 4.80 20.07
C GLU A 117 5.34 3.57 19.94
N GLY A 118 5.81 2.42 20.46
CA GLY A 118 5.07 1.16 20.40
C GLY A 118 5.15 0.48 19.03
N ARG A 119 4.05 -0.15 18.61
CA ARG A 119 3.93 -0.94 17.39
C ARG A 119 3.40 -0.09 16.25
N ILE A 120 4.17 0.05 15.19
CA ILE A 120 3.90 0.97 14.10
C ILE A 120 3.27 0.22 12.92
N MET A 121 2.09 0.67 12.47
CA MET A 121 1.51 0.26 11.20
C MET A 121 1.91 1.27 10.12
N LEU A 122 2.79 0.88 9.20
CA LEU A 122 3.21 1.72 8.10
C LEU A 122 2.21 1.63 6.96
N VAL A 123 1.74 2.77 6.42
CA VAL A 123 0.87 2.80 5.24
C VAL A 123 1.55 3.49 4.04
N ASP A 124 1.55 2.84 2.88
CA ASP A 124 2.14 3.38 1.65
C ASP A 124 1.34 2.96 0.40
N ASP A 125 1.62 3.54 -0.76
CA ASP A 125 0.85 3.25 -1.97
C ASP A 125 1.15 1.86 -2.55
N VAL A 126 2.41 1.61 -2.95
CA VAL A 126 2.89 0.36 -3.54
C VAL A 126 4.34 0.09 -3.17
N ILE A 127 4.66 -1.17 -2.86
CA ILE A 127 6.05 -1.58 -2.68
C ILE A 127 6.65 -1.90 -4.06
N THR A 128 7.68 -1.14 -4.45
CA THR A 128 8.42 -1.37 -5.71
C THR A 128 9.76 -2.03 -5.45
N ALA A 129 10.70 -1.30 -4.84
CA ALA A 129 12.01 -1.82 -4.43
C ALA A 129 12.21 -1.80 -2.90
N GLY A 130 11.13 -1.56 -2.14
CA GLY A 130 11.16 -1.45 -0.69
C GLY A 130 11.86 -0.21 -0.14
N THR A 131 12.43 0.68 -0.96
CA THR A 131 13.25 1.83 -0.51
C THR A 131 12.56 2.71 0.52
N ALA A 132 11.29 3.09 0.29
CA ALA A 132 10.52 3.90 1.24
C ALA A 132 10.32 3.19 2.59
N ILE A 133 10.14 1.86 2.57
CA ILE A 133 10.05 1.04 3.77
C ILE A 133 11.39 1.02 4.51
N ARG A 134 12.52 0.84 3.80
CA ARG A 134 13.86 0.84 4.42
C ARG A 134 14.15 2.16 5.14
N GLU A 135 13.87 3.30 4.48
CA GLU A 135 14.02 4.63 5.09
C GLU A 135 13.11 4.79 6.32
N SER A 136 11.87 4.31 6.25
CA SER A 136 10.92 4.36 7.37
C SER A 136 11.38 3.49 8.53
N MET A 137 11.99 2.34 8.26
CA MET A 137 12.52 1.45 9.28
C MET A 137 13.69 2.05 10.04
N GLU A 138 14.54 2.85 9.38
CA GLU A 138 15.59 3.61 10.07
C GLU A 138 14.98 4.62 11.05
N ILE A 139 13.91 5.31 10.65
CA ILE A 139 13.19 6.27 11.49
C ILE A 139 12.50 5.58 12.67
N ILE A 140 11.78 4.48 12.43
CA ILE A 140 11.09 3.70 13.46
C ILE A 140 12.09 3.20 14.51
N LYS A 141 13.20 2.58 14.06
CA LYS A 141 14.25 2.09 14.95
C LYS A 141 14.94 3.22 15.74
N ALA A 142 15.16 4.38 15.11
CA ALA A 142 15.78 5.53 15.78
C ALA A 142 14.92 6.09 16.92
N ASN A 143 13.60 5.83 16.92
CA ASN A 143 12.67 6.21 17.99
C ASN A 143 12.41 5.07 18.99
N GLY A 144 13.06 3.91 18.84
CA GLY A 144 12.87 2.77 19.73
C GLY A 144 11.51 2.07 19.59
N ALA A 145 10.83 2.26 18.45
CA ALA A 145 9.56 1.62 18.14
C ALA A 145 9.75 0.36 17.29
N ASP A 146 8.71 -0.48 17.24
CA ASP A 146 8.70 -1.75 16.50
C ASP A 146 7.74 -1.66 15.31
N LEU A 147 8.08 -2.31 14.19
CA LEU A 147 7.16 -2.37 13.05
C LEU A 147 6.14 -3.51 13.25
N ALA A 148 4.86 -3.16 13.36
CA ALA A 148 3.75 -4.12 13.42
C ALA A 148 3.49 -4.77 12.05
N GLY A 149 3.52 -3.94 11.01
CA GLY A 149 3.25 -4.35 9.64
C GLY A 149 3.31 -3.19 8.66
N VAL A 150 3.18 -3.53 7.39
CA VAL A 150 3.05 -2.57 6.30
C VAL A 150 1.74 -2.82 5.58
N LEU A 151 0.97 -1.77 5.30
CA LEU A 151 -0.26 -1.83 4.52
C LEU A 151 -0.12 -1.04 3.22
N VAL A 152 -0.39 -1.69 2.10
CA VAL A 152 -0.35 -1.09 0.75
C VAL A 152 -1.63 -1.28 -0.05
N ALA A 153 -1.82 -0.50 -1.10
CA ALA A 153 -3.00 -0.63 -1.96
C ALA A 153 -3.00 -1.93 -2.78
N ILE A 154 -1.86 -2.30 -3.38
CA ILE A 154 -1.77 -3.47 -4.24
C ILE A 154 -0.47 -4.26 -4.06
N ASP A 155 -0.61 -5.57 -3.87
CA ASP A 155 0.47 -6.54 -4.05
C ASP A 155 0.50 -7.04 -5.49
N ARG A 156 1.58 -6.70 -6.21
CA ARG A 156 1.76 -7.11 -7.61
C ARG A 156 2.13 -8.59 -7.77
N GLN A 157 2.49 -9.28 -6.70
CA GLN A 157 2.88 -10.71 -6.67
C GLN A 157 3.87 -11.07 -7.77
N GLU A 158 4.82 -10.18 -8.05
CA GLU A 158 5.85 -10.34 -9.08
C GLU A 158 7.24 -10.38 -8.45
N LYS A 159 8.13 -11.17 -9.05
CA LYS A 159 9.54 -11.28 -8.64
C LYS A 159 10.22 -9.91 -8.69
N GLY A 160 11.04 -9.59 -7.70
CA GLY A 160 11.92 -8.42 -7.71
C GLY A 160 13.10 -8.61 -8.67
N LYS A 161 14.31 -8.29 -8.19
CA LYS A 161 15.55 -8.63 -8.92
C LYS A 161 15.94 -10.11 -8.75
N GLY A 162 15.50 -10.74 -7.65
CA GLY A 162 15.73 -12.15 -7.37
C GLY A 162 14.46 -12.99 -7.48
N GLU A 163 14.40 -14.08 -6.72
CA GLU A 163 13.27 -15.03 -6.74
C GLU A 163 12.07 -14.58 -5.90
N LEU A 164 12.29 -13.71 -4.90
CA LEU A 164 11.24 -13.19 -4.04
C LEU A 164 10.57 -11.96 -4.64
N SER A 165 9.32 -11.72 -4.27
CA SER A 165 8.69 -10.42 -4.51
C SER A 165 9.29 -9.34 -3.62
N ALA A 166 9.10 -8.07 -4.00
CA ALA A 166 9.52 -6.95 -3.15
C ALA A 166 8.82 -6.97 -1.77
N ILE A 167 7.62 -7.54 -1.70
CA ILE A 167 6.90 -7.75 -0.43
C ILE A 167 7.58 -8.84 0.40
N GLN A 168 7.85 -10.01 -0.17
CA GLN A 168 8.56 -11.09 0.55
C GLN A 168 9.96 -10.67 1.02
N GLU A 169 10.65 -9.80 0.26
CA GLU A 169 11.91 -9.20 0.69
C GLU A 169 11.73 -8.30 1.92
N VAL A 170 10.68 -7.49 1.97
CA VAL A 170 10.34 -6.62 3.12
C VAL A 170 10.00 -7.48 4.34
N GLU A 171 9.13 -8.48 4.19
CA GLU A 171 8.74 -9.38 5.29
C GLU A 171 9.96 -10.10 5.87
N ARG A 172 10.85 -10.63 5.00
CA ARG A 172 12.09 -11.29 5.43
C ARG A 172 13.04 -10.31 6.14
N ASP A 173 13.28 -9.14 5.55
CA ASP A 173 14.31 -8.21 6.03
C ASP A 173 13.90 -7.53 7.35
N PHE A 174 12.59 -7.41 7.62
CA PHE A 174 12.07 -6.67 8.77
C PHE A 174 11.23 -7.49 9.75
N GLY A 175 10.95 -8.77 9.44
CA GLY A 175 10.19 -9.65 10.32
C GLY A 175 8.75 -9.17 10.57
N CYS A 176 8.15 -8.50 9.58
CA CYS A 176 6.81 -7.92 9.68
C CYS A 176 5.86 -8.58 8.67
N ALA A 177 4.55 -8.41 8.90
CA ALA A 177 3.54 -8.77 7.91
C ALA A 177 3.32 -7.62 6.92
N VAL A 178 3.14 -7.93 5.64
CA VAL A 178 2.69 -6.96 4.64
C VAL A 178 1.26 -7.28 4.23
N VAL A 179 0.34 -6.36 4.50
CA VAL A 179 -1.06 -6.40 4.10
C VAL A 179 -1.23 -5.62 2.81
N SER A 180 -2.06 -6.11 1.90
CA SER A 180 -2.51 -5.35 0.74
C SER A 180 -4.04 -5.30 0.68
N ILE A 181 -4.60 -4.20 0.18
CA ILE A 181 -6.04 -4.13 -0.08
C ILE A 181 -6.42 -5.18 -1.12
N VAL A 182 -5.66 -5.25 -2.23
CA VAL A 182 -5.82 -6.26 -3.28
C VAL A 182 -4.49 -6.80 -3.75
N SER A 183 -4.52 -8.00 -4.32
CA SER A 183 -3.37 -8.63 -4.96
C SER A 183 -3.57 -8.79 -6.48
N LEU A 184 -2.52 -9.17 -7.20
CA LEU A 184 -2.63 -9.63 -8.59
C LEU A 184 -3.60 -10.81 -8.73
N THR A 185 -3.66 -11.68 -7.72
CA THR A 185 -4.64 -12.77 -7.70
C THR A 185 -6.07 -12.24 -7.65
N ASP A 186 -6.37 -11.24 -6.82
CA ASP A 186 -7.70 -10.60 -6.78
C ASP A 186 -8.04 -9.93 -8.11
N LEU A 187 -7.07 -9.29 -8.76
CA LEU A 187 -7.26 -8.68 -10.08
C LEU A 187 -7.62 -9.73 -11.15
N VAL A 188 -6.94 -10.88 -11.16
CA VAL A 188 -7.27 -11.99 -12.06
C VAL A 188 -8.67 -12.52 -11.79
N THR A 189 -9.03 -12.76 -10.53
CA THR A 189 -10.38 -13.22 -10.16
C THR A 189 -11.44 -12.21 -10.61
N TYR A 190 -11.21 -10.92 -10.44
CA TYR A 190 -12.15 -9.87 -10.87
C TYR A 190 -12.38 -9.89 -12.38
N LEU A 191 -11.31 -10.04 -13.16
CA LEU A 191 -11.37 -10.10 -14.62
C LEU A 191 -12.09 -11.37 -15.12
N GLU A 192 -11.89 -12.51 -14.44
CA GLU A 192 -12.61 -13.75 -14.72
C GLU A 192 -14.12 -13.61 -14.49
N GLU A 193 -14.52 -12.97 -13.39
CA GLU A 193 -15.92 -12.77 -13.03
C GLU A 193 -16.65 -11.79 -13.97
N LYS A 194 -15.99 -10.73 -14.43
CA LYS A 194 -16.62 -9.77 -15.36
C LYS A 194 -16.84 -10.35 -16.75
N GLY A 195 -16.01 -11.28 -17.21
CA GLY A 195 -16.16 -12.01 -18.48
C GLY A 195 -16.03 -11.18 -19.77
N THR A 196 -16.06 -9.85 -19.71
CA THR A 196 -16.01 -8.94 -20.87
C THR A 196 -14.61 -8.52 -21.31
N ASN A 197 -13.58 -8.78 -20.49
CA ASN A 197 -12.22 -8.30 -20.69
C ASN A 197 -11.22 -9.44 -20.95
N LYS A 198 -11.58 -10.37 -21.85
CA LYS A 198 -10.78 -11.58 -22.10
C LYS A 198 -9.34 -11.29 -22.52
N GLU A 199 -9.14 -10.28 -23.38
CA GLU A 199 -7.80 -9.87 -23.81
C GLU A 199 -6.92 -9.41 -22.64
N HIS A 200 -7.46 -8.56 -21.76
CA HIS A 200 -6.73 -8.11 -20.57
C HIS A 200 -6.47 -9.25 -19.59
N LEU A 201 -7.44 -10.16 -19.41
CA LEU A 201 -7.28 -11.34 -18.58
C LEU A 201 -6.13 -12.24 -19.09
N ASP A 202 -6.12 -12.54 -20.39
CA ASP A 202 -5.11 -13.39 -21.01
C ASP A 202 -3.71 -12.73 -20.91
N ALA A 203 -3.61 -11.42 -21.15
CA ALA A 203 -2.36 -10.67 -21.01
C ALA A 203 -1.85 -10.65 -19.56
N VAL A 204 -2.73 -10.42 -18.57
CA VAL A 204 -2.38 -10.44 -17.14
C VAL A 204 -1.95 -11.85 -16.70
N LYS A 205 -2.63 -12.91 -17.17
CA LYS A 205 -2.24 -14.29 -16.91
C LYS A 205 -0.88 -14.64 -17.50
N ALA A 206 -0.60 -14.21 -18.74
CA ALA A 206 0.70 -14.40 -19.37
C ALA A 206 1.81 -13.69 -18.58
N TYR A 207 1.59 -12.44 -18.18
CA TYR A 207 2.53 -11.69 -17.34
C TYR A 207 2.78 -12.37 -15.99
N ARG A 208 1.71 -12.89 -15.35
CA ARG A 208 1.83 -13.65 -14.10
C ARG A 208 2.62 -14.94 -14.29
N ALA A 209 2.44 -15.65 -15.40
CA ALA A 209 3.19 -16.89 -15.66
C ALA A 209 4.70 -16.62 -15.84
N GLU A 210 5.06 -15.47 -16.42
CA GLU A 210 6.45 -15.09 -16.65
C GLU A 210 7.14 -14.50 -15.41
N TYR A 211 6.47 -13.59 -14.70
CA TYR A 211 7.06 -12.80 -13.61
C TYR A 211 6.48 -13.06 -12.22
N GLY A 212 5.39 -13.83 -12.13
CA GLY A 212 4.72 -14.11 -10.87
C GLY A 212 5.59 -14.91 -9.91
N ILE A 213 5.39 -14.68 -8.61
CA ILE A 213 5.85 -15.60 -7.58
C ILE A 213 4.84 -16.74 -7.41
N ASN A 214 5.34 -17.95 -7.13
CA ASN A 214 4.49 -19.03 -6.66
C ASN A 214 4.13 -18.71 -5.21
N ALA A 215 2.83 -18.51 -4.96
CA ALA A 215 2.28 -18.34 -3.61
C ALA A 215 2.30 -19.67 -2.86
#